data_AF-A0A848L9Z7-F1
#
_entry.id   AF-A0A848L9Z7-F1
#
_cell.length_a   1.000
_cell.length_b   1.000
_cell.length_c   1.000
_cell.angle_alpha   90.00
_cell.angle_beta   90.00
_cell.angle_gamma   90.00
#
_symmetry.space_group_name_H-M   'P 1'
#
loop_
_entity.id
_entity.type
_entity.pdbx_description
1 polymer ?
#
loop_
_entity_poly.entity_id
_entity_poly.type
_entity_poly.pdbx_seq_one_letter_code
_entity_poly.pdbx_strand_id
1 'polypeptide(L)'
;MGGRAPTPGYVVMLRPDFPSGMAQGTPREGSIQVHLPRDVPLERVHQTPVLARILAHEYLHTWGRERGEDLRSSEAPEAGGEMRWFGEGFIHYLSHLVLLRSGELDLPGFLAALGRELAAVKQNPWYGRSSLTEASERFFEDGDARALSYGGGMLVAFLCDLELRSRGQGPLERFLDGVPPGKPLTRQAQWLEVWARKTGSPEPVATWLRARAPLPFEEALTRAGGTLMEKERRGHDARREYVIQAAEQSLLGELMR
;
A
#
# COMPACT_ATOMS: atom_id res chain seq x y z
N MET A 1 -5.51 13.71 3.68
CA MET A 1 -4.19 13.64 4.34
C MET A 1 -3.49 14.97 4.26
N GLY A 2 -3.08 15.55 5.38
CA GLY A 2 -2.35 16.82 5.37
C GLY A 2 -2.42 17.59 6.68
N GLY A 3 -2.42 16.87 7.81
CA GLY A 3 -2.27 17.49 9.12
C GLY A 3 -0.99 18.32 9.23
N ARG A 4 -0.78 18.93 10.40
CA ARG A 4 0.47 19.64 10.66
C ARG A 4 1.64 18.65 10.51
N ALA A 5 2.75 19.08 9.92
CA ALA A 5 3.94 18.24 9.84
C ALA A 5 4.29 17.70 11.24
N PRO A 6 4.64 16.41 11.36
CA PRO A 6 4.83 15.76 12.66
C PRO A 6 5.98 16.37 13.46
N THR A 7 6.94 16.98 12.75
CA THR A 7 8.14 17.59 13.30
C THR A 7 8.47 18.89 12.55
N PRO A 8 9.13 19.85 13.20
CA PRO A 8 9.50 21.13 12.57
C PRO A 8 10.64 21.00 11.54
N GLY A 9 11.34 19.86 11.51
CA GLY A 9 12.40 19.55 10.57
C GLY A 9 12.51 18.05 10.39
N TYR A 10 12.89 17.62 9.19
CA TYR A 10 12.90 16.22 8.81
C TYR A 10 14.21 15.86 8.14
N VAL A 11 14.93 14.86 8.67
CA VAL A 11 16.26 14.48 8.19
C VAL A 11 16.19 13.19 7.37
N VAL A 12 16.73 13.22 6.15
CA VAL A 12 16.88 12.02 5.31
C VAL A 12 18.35 11.59 5.30
N MET A 13 18.63 10.40 5.80
CA MET A 13 19.97 9.81 5.81
C MET A 13 20.06 8.75 4.70
N LEU A 14 20.87 9.00 3.67
CA LEU A 14 21.10 8.05 2.58
C LEU A 14 22.36 7.22 2.88
N ARG A 15 22.23 5.90 2.84
CA ARG A 15 23.32 4.95 3.11
C ARG A 15 23.51 3.99 1.93
N PRO A 16 24.59 4.09 1.16
CA PRO A 16 24.88 3.14 0.10
C PRO A 16 25.53 1.89 0.70
N ASP A 17 24.78 1.12 1.49
CA ASP A 17 25.29 -0.04 2.24
C ASP A 17 24.46 -1.31 2.04
N PHE A 18 23.51 -1.32 1.10
CA PHE A 18 22.65 -2.46 0.80
C PHE A 18 23.14 -3.28 -0.41
N PRO A 19 22.81 -4.58 -0.50
CA PRO A 19 23.12 -5.40 -1.68
C PRO A 19 22.58 -4.79 -2.98
N SER A 20 23.25 -5.09 -4.10
CA SER A 20 22.85 -4.59 -5.42
C SER A 20 21.41 -4.98 -5.75
N GLY A 21 20.63 -4.01 -6.25
CA GLY A 21 19.22 -4.20 -6.64
C GLY A 21 18.19 -4.12 -5.50
N MET A 22 18.60 -3.87 -4.26
CA MET A 22 17.68 -3.70 -3.13
C MET A 22 17.79 -2.29 -2.53
N ALA A 23 16.64 -1.73 -2.12
CA ALA A 23 16.58 -0.50 -1.34
C ALA A 23 15.52 -0.64 -0.25
N GLN A 24 15.79 -0.06 0.92
CA GLN A 24 14.91 -0.17 2.08
C GLN A 24 14.93 1.13 2.88
N GLY A 25 13.78 1.49 3.45
CA GLY A 25 13.67 2.59 4.39
C GLY A 25 13.47 2.11 5.83
N THR A 26 13.76 2.99 6.78
CA THR A 26 13.38 2.80 8.18
C THR A 26 12.95 4.16 8.72
N PRO A 27 11.69 4.30 9.19
CA PRO A 27 11.19 5.57 9.68
C PRO A 27 11.60 5.75 11.14
N ARG A 28 11.97 6.97 11.50
CA ARG A 28 12.25 7.39 12.87
C ARG A 28 11.50 8.68 13.14
N GLU A 29 11.39 9.06 14.40
CA GLU A 29 10.83 10.37 14.73
C GLU A 29 11.73 11.47 14.13
N GLY A 30 11.16 12.33 13.28
CA GLY A 30 11.89 13.42 12.61
C GLY A 30 12.95 12.99 11.60
N SER A 31 13.03 11.71 11.21
CA SER A 31 14.03 11.25 10.25
C SER A 31 13.67 9.95 9.52
N ILE A 32 14.28 9.73 8.35
CA ILE A 32 14.27 8.46 7.62
C ILE A 32 15.71 8.05 7.37
N GLN A 33 16.02 6.78 7.62
CA GLN A 33 17.22 6.15 7.10
C GLN A 33 16.87 5.34 5.85
N VAL A 34 17.52 5.63 4.73
CA VAL A 34 17.34 4.93 3.46
C VAL A 34 18.62 4.18 3.10
N HIS A 35 18.50 2.87 2.99
CA HIS A 35 19.51 1.97 2.49
C HIS A 35 19.39 1.84 0.98
N LEU A 36 20.48 2.13 0.28
CA LEU A 36 20.59 2.13 -1.17
C LEU A 36 21.56 1.05 -1.66
N PRO A 37 21.41 0.55 -2.89
CA PRO A 37 22.35 -0.38 -3.47
C PRO A 37 23.76 0.21 -3.49
N ARG A 38 24.74 -0.51 -2.96
CA ARG A 38 26.16 -0.09 -2.93
C ARG A 38 26.71 0.25 -4.31
N ASP A 39 26.28 -0.51 -5.32
CA ASP A 39 26.87 -0.50 -6.66
C ASP A 39 26.07 0.33 -7.68
N VAL A 40 25.03 1.04 -7.24
CA VAL A 40 24.20 1.89 -8.11
C VAL A 40 24.41 3.35 -7.72
N PRO A 41 24.95 4.21 -8.61
CA PRO A 41 25.09 5.64 -8.36
C PRO A 41 23.75 6.28 -8.00
N LEU A 42 23.76 7.22 -7.06
CA LEU A 42 22.54 7.88 -6.57
C LEU A 42 21.75 8.53 -7.70
N GLU A 43 22.43 9.09 -8.69
CA GLU A 43 21.83 9.71 -9.88
C GLU A 43 20.96 8.70 -10.64
N ARG A 44 21.40 7.43 -10.72
CA ARG A 44 20.63 6.36 -11.36
C ARG A 44 19.47 5.88 -10.49
N VAL A 45 19.65 5.86 -9.17
CA VAL A 45 18.56 5.50 -8.24
C VAL A 45 17.43 6.53 -8.36
N HIS A 46 17.77 7.82 -8.40
CA HIS A 46 16.80 8.92 -8.49
C HIS A 46 16.10 9.03 -9.85
N GLN A 47 16.70 8.53 -10.94
CA GLN A 47 16.05 8.45 -12.26
C GLN A 47 14.83 7.52 -12.31
N THR A 48 14.57 6.77 -11.24
CA THR A 48 13.40 5.91 -11.10
C THR A 48 12.55 6.36 -9.92
N PRO A 49 11.23 6.08 -9.91
CA PRO A 49 10.36 6.39 -8.77
C PRO A 49 10.72 5.64 -7.48
N VAL A 50 11.74 4.76 -7.47
CA VAL A 50 12.07 3.90 -6.33
C VAL A 50 12.44 4.71 -5.09
N LEU A 51 13.35 5.68 -5.21
CA LEU A 51 13.76 6.49 -4.06
C LEU A 51 12.61 7.35 -3.55
N ALA A 52 11.90 8.03 -4.45
CA ALA A 52 10.74 8.85 -4.10
C ALA A 52 9.66 8.02 -3.39
N ARG A 53 9.41 6.79 -3.84
CA ARG A 53 8.45 5.87 -3.24
C ARG A 53 8.88 5.43 -1.84
N ILE A 54 10.14 5.08 -1.64
CA ILE A 54 10.65 4.72 -0.31
C ILE A 54 10.50 5.90 0.64
N LEU A 55 10.91 7.10 0.22
CA LEU A 55 10.76 8.31 1.04
C LEU A 55 9.30 8.58 1.37
N ALA A 56 8.39 8.47 0.40
CA ALA A 56 6.96 8.64 0.62
C ALA A 56 6.40 7.58 1.59
N HIS A 57 6.77 6.30 1.42
CA HIS A 57 6.36 5.19 2.30
C HIS A 57 6.78 5.43 3.75
N GLU A 58 8.07 5.70 3.97
CA GLU A 58 8.59 5.91 5.33
C GLU A 58 8.09 7.22 5.94
N TYR A 59 7.89 8.27 5.13
CA TYR A 59 7.30 9.51 5.64
C TYR A 59 5.85 9.30 6.07
N LEU A 60 5.06 8.52 5.32
CA LEU A 60 3.68 8.21 5.65
C LEU A 60 3.55 7.34 6.91
N HIS A 61 4.58 6.57 7.28
CA HIS A 61 4.66 5.90 8.60
C HIS A 61 4.75 6.87 9.79
N THR A 62 4.97 8.16 9.53
CA THR A 62 4.90 9.22 10.55
C THR A 62 3.56 9.93 10.59
N TRP A 63 2.66 9.65 9.65
CA TRP A 63 1.36 10.29 9.58
C TRP A 63 0.55 10.01 10.85
N GLY A 64 0.04 11.09 11.47
CA GLY A 64 -0.78 11.03 12.67
C GLY A 64 -0.01 11.07 13.99
N ARG A 65 1.32 10.96 13.98
CA ARG A 65 2.14 10.99 15.22
C ARG A 65 1.95 12.26 16.05
N GLU A 66 1.79 13.42 15.40
CA GLU A 66 1.55 14.70 16.07
C GLU A 66 0.23 14.80 16.84
N ARG A 67 -0.69 13.87 16.59
CA ARG A 67 -2.00 13.78 17.24
C ARG A 67 -2.13 12.55 18.16
N GLY A 68 -1.03 11.80 18.36
CA GLY A 68 -1.06 10.49 19.02
C GLY A 68 -1.71 9.39 18.16
N GLU A 69 -1.85 9.63 16.86
CA GLU A 69 -2.47 8.79 15.84
C GLU A 69 -1.41 7.98 15.09
N ASP A 70 -0.58 7.23 15.80
CA ASP A 70 0.29 6.28 15.11
C ASP A 70 -0.60 5.29 14.33
N LEU A 71 -0.54 5.31 13.00
CA LEU A 71 -0.99 4.18 12.16
C LEU A 71 -0.10 2.94 12.33
N ARG A 72 0.68 2.89 13.41
CA ARG A 72 1.49 1.73 13.76
C ARG A 72 0.58 0.64 14.31
N SER A 73 0.58 -0.50 13.62
CA SER A 73 0.86 -1.74 14.34
C SER A 73 2.22 -1.54 15.03
N SER A 74 2.26 -1.56 16.37
CA SER A 74 3.44 -1.22 17.15
C SER A 74 4.74 -1.86 16.64
N GLU A 75 5.88 -1.21 16.87
CA GLU A 75 7.21 -1.79 16.62
C GLU A 75 7.61 -2.87 17.64
N ALA A 76 6.80 -3.11 18.67
CA ALA A 76 6.97 -4.29 19.49
C ALA A 76 6.46 -5.51 18.69
N PRO A 77 7.18 -6.66 18.71
CA PRO A 77 6.68 -7.93 18.17
C PRO A 77 5.27 -8.30 18.67
N GLU A 78 4.81 -7.70 19.77
CA GLU A 78 3.64 -8.11 20.55
C GLU A 78 2.37 -7.26 20.33
N ALA A 79 2.43 -6.07 19.73
CA ALA A 79 1.21 -5.29 19.44
C ALA A 79 1.01 -5.04 17.94
N GLY A 80 -0.02 -5.66 17.36
CA GLY A 80 -0.47 -5.41 16.00
C GLY A 80 0.06 -6.36 14.91
N GLY A 81 0.54 -7.55 15.28
CA GLY A 81 0.97 -8.59 14.31
C GLY A 81 -0.08 -8.81 13.22
N GLU A 82 -1.36 -8.91 13.58
CA GLU A 82 -2.45 -9.12 12.62
C GLU A 82 -2.71 -7.93 11.67
N MET A 83 -2.25 -6.71 12.01
CA MET A 83 -2.56 -5.47 11.28
C MET A 83 -1.44 -5.01 10.34
N ARG A 84 -0.41 -5.83 10.08
CA ARG A 84 0.67 -5.47 9.13
C ARG A 84 0.16 -5.23 7.71
N TRP A 85 -0.86 -5.95 7.26
CA TRP A 85 -1.49 -5.68 5.95
C TRP A 85 -2.06 -4.26 5.86
N PHE A 86 -2.54 -3.70 6.96
CA PHE A 86 -3.00 -2.33 7.03
C PHE A 86 -1.81 -1.38 7.15
N GLY A 87 -0.97 -1.56 8.18
CA GLY A 87 0.15 -0.66 8.47
C GLY A 87 1.21 -0.58 7.37
N GLU A 88 1.49 -1.67 6.66
CA GLU A 88 2.44 -1.67 5.55
C GLU A 88 1.76 -1.61 4.19
N GLY A 89 0.67 -2.36 3.99
CA GLY A 89 0.02 -2.43 2.69
C GLY A 89 -0.75 -1.16 2.32
N PHE A 90 -1.48 -0.54 3.26
CA PHE A 90 -2.17 0.72 2.96
C PHE A 90 -1.17 1.85 2.75
N ILE A 91 -0.11 1.91 3.57
CA ILE A 91 0.98 2.87 3.39
C ILE A 91 1.66 2.66 2.03
N HIS A 92 1.83 1.41 1.59
CA HIS A 92 2.39 1.11 0.28
C HIS A 92 1.50 1.64 -0.86
N TYR A 93 0.18 1.47 -0.77
CA TYR A 93 -0.77 2.07 -1.72
C TYR A 93 -0.70 3.61 -1.71
N LEU A 94 -0.78 4.22 -0.52
CA LEU A 94 -0.79 5.67 -0.35
C LEU A 94 0.51 6.32 -0.82
N SER A 95 1.66 5.65 -0.63
CA SER A 95 2.94 6.13 -1.14
C SER A 95 2.93 6.29 -2.66
N HIS A 96 2.33 5.34 -3.40
CA HIS A 96 2.17 5.46 -4.85
C HIS A 96 1.15 6.53 -5.24
N LEU A 97 0.06 6.65 -4.49
CA LEU A 97 -0.97 7.68 -4.73
C LEU A 97 -0.41 9.10 -4.53
N VAL A 98 0.44 9.30 -3.53
CA VAL A 98 1.13 10.58 -3.30
C VAL A 98 2.02 10.92 -4.49
N LEU A 99 2.81 9.97 -4.99
CA LEU A 99 3.65 10.21 -6.18
C LEU A 99 2.83 10.51 -7.43
N LEU A 100 1.69 9.83 -7.60
CA LEU A 100 0.77 10.10 -8.70
C LEU A 100 0.28 11.55 -8.66
N ARG A 101 -0.15 12.02 -7.48
CA ARG A 101 -0.73 13.35 -7.31
C ARG A 101 0.31 14.47 -7.24
N SER A 102 1.55 14.17 -6.88
CA SER A 102 2.64 15.14 -6.96
C SER A 102 3.20 15.28 -8.39
N GLY A 103 2.79 14.42 -9.33
CA GLY A 103 3.31 14.38 -10.70
C GLY A 103 4.67 13.68 -10.83
N GLU A 104 5.18 13.07 -9.75
CA GLU A 104 6.40 12.25 -9.76
C GLU A 104 6.17 10.88 -10.43
N LEU A 105 4.90 10.46 -10.49
CA LEU A 105 4.43 9.28 -11.21
C LEU A 105 3.23 9.69 -12.06
N ASP A 106 3.16 9.21 -13.30
CA ASP A 106 1.96 9.39 -14.13
C ASP A 106 0.96 8.25 -13.91
N LEU A 107 -0.28 8.43 -14.38
CA LEU A 107 -1.33 7.41 -14.22
C LEU A 107 -0.91 6.05 -14.83
N PRO A 108 -0.34 5.96 -16.05
CA PRO A 108 0.19 4.71 -16.58
C PRO A 108 1.23 4.05 -15.66
N GLY A 109 2.16 4.81 -15.09
CA GLY A 109 3.17 4.31 -14.17
C GLY A 109 2.58 3.79 -12.87
N PHE A 110 1.58 4.48 -12.31
CA PHE A 110 0.82 4.03 -11.14
C PHE A 110 0.07 2.73 -11.42
N LEU A 111 -0.66 2.65 -12.54
CA LEU A 111 -1.39 1.44 -12.94
C LEU A 111 -0.43 0.27 -13.24
N ALA A 112 0.75 0.54 -13.81
CA ALA A 112 1.78 -0.47 -13.98
C ALA A 112 2.33 -0.98 -12.65
N ALA A 113 2.43 -0.13 -11.62
CA ALA A 113 2.82 -0.55 -10.27
C ALA A 113 1.77 -1.49 -9.65
N LEU A 114 0.48 -1.14 -9.74
CA LEU A 114 -0.62 -2.02 -9.31
C LEU A 114 -0.62 -3.36 -10.06
N GLY A 115 -0.37 -3.35 -11.37
CA GLY A 115 -0.28 -4.56 -12.18
C GLY A 115 0.87 -5.49 -11.76
N ARG A 116 2.05 -4.91 -11.46
CA ARG A 116 3.19 -5.67 -10.90
C ARG A 116 2.87 -6.24 -9.52
N GLU A 117 2.22 -5.47 -8.66
CA GLU A 117 1.83 -5.94 -7.32
C GLU A 117 0.82 -7.09 -7.41
N LEU A 118 -0.18 -6.97 -8.29
CA LEU A 118 -1.14 -8.04 -8.55
C LEU A 118 -0.45 -9.32 -9.05
N ALA A 119 0.55 -9.19 -9.92
CA ALA A 119 1.34 -10.33 -10.38
C ALA A 119 2.06 -11.03 -9.23
N ALA A 120 2.72 -10.25 -8.37
CA ALA A 120 3.45 -10.76 -7.21
C ALA A 120 2.52 -11.45 -6.20
N VAL A 121 1.39 -10.82 -5.88
CA VAL A 121 0.38 -11.40 -4.97
C VAL A 121 -0.18 -12.72 -5.52
N LYS A 122 -0.53 -12.77 -6.82
CA LYS A 122 -1.05 -14.00 -7.43
C LYS A 122 -0.03 -15.14 -7.49
N GLN A 123 1.27 -14.83 -7.48
CA GLN A 123 2.35 -15.83 -7.44
C GLN A 123 2.73 -16.22 -6.01
N ASN A 124 2.26 -15.50 -4.99
CA ASN A 124 2.61 -15.74 -3.61
C ASN A 124 2.01 -17.07 -3.10
N PRO A 125 2.80 -17.98 -2.49
CA PRO A 125 2.33 -19.28 -2.02
C PRO A 125 1.21 -19.23 -0.97
N TRP A 126 1.08 -18.12 -0.24
CA TRP A 126 0.05 -17.90 0.77
C TRP A 126 -1.27 -17.40 0.18
N TYR A 127 -1.25 -16.85 -1.05
CA TYR A 127 -2.43 -16.28 -1.67
C TYR A 127 -3.49 -17.35 -1.99
N GLY A 128 -4.74 -17.09 -1.60
CA GLY A 128 -5.84 -18.05 -1.70
C GLY A 128 -5.73 -19.24 -0.73
N ARG A 129 -4.76 -19.23 0.20
CA ARG A 129 -4.58 -20.27 1.23
C ARG A 129 -4.59 -19.72 2.65
N SER A 130 -4.30 -18.43 2.81
CA SER A 130 -4.32 -17.70 4.07
C SER A 130 -5.02 -16.35 3.91
N SER A 131 -5.58 -15.85 5.00
CA SER A 131 -6.06 -14.47 5.11
C SER A 131 -4.88 -13.50 5.24
N LEU A 132 -5.14 -12.20 5.00
CA LEU A 132 -4.12 -11.16 5.21
C LEU A 132 -3.72 -11.01 6.68
N THR A 133 -4.66 -11.27 7.59
CA THR A 133 -4.43 -11.28 9.04
C THR A 133 -3.47 -12.41 9.42
N GLU A 134 -3.69 -13.64 8.95
CA GLU A 134 -2.79 -14.78 9.19
C GLU A 134 -1.40 -14.56 8.58
N ALA A 135 -1.30 -13.96 7.39
CA ALA A 135 -0.02 -13.61 6.79
C ALA A 135 0.72 -12.54 7.62
N SER A 136 -0.03 -11.56 8.14
CA SER A 136 0.53 -10.47 8.95
C SER A 136 1.05 -10.95 10.30
N GLU A 137 0.41 -11.93 10.92
CA GLU A 137 0.90 -12.56 12.15
C GLU A 137 2.28 -13.20 11.96
N ARG A 138 2.58 -13.71 10.76
CA ARG A 138 3.87 -14.34 10.41
C ARG A 138 4.83 -13.42 9.67
N PHE A 139 4.58 -12.11 9.68
CA PHE A 139 5.33 -11.11 8.92
C PHE A 139 6.84 -11.12 9.19
N PHE A 140 7.27 -11.41 10.42
CA PHE A 140 8.69 -11.48 10.78
C PHE A 140 9.29 -12.89 10.67
N GLU A 141 8.45 -13.91 10.47
CA GLU A 141 8.83 -15.32 10.47
C GLU A 141 9.02 -15.86 9.04
N ASP A 142 8.22 -15.36 8.09
CA ASP A 142 8.13 -15.89 6.73
C ASP A 142 8.16 -14.74 5.70
N GLY A 143 9.08 -14.84 4.73
CA GLY A 143 9.27 -13.83 3.69
C GLY A 143 8.09 -13.73 2.71
N ASP A 144 7.41 -14.84 2.41
CA ASP A 144 6.23 -14.85 1.56
C ASP A 144 5.02 -14.30 2.32
N ALA A 145 4.88 -14.61 3.61
CA ALA A 145 3.85 -14.01 4.45
C ALA A 145 4.01 -12.48 4.53
N ARG A 146 5.24 -12.00 4.75
CA ARG A 146 5.60 -10.58 4.68
C ARG A 146 5.24 -9.96 3.33
N ALA A 147 5.63 -10.59 2.23
CA ALA A 147 5.31 -10.10 0.88
C ALA A 147 3.80 -10.03 0.64
N LEU A 148 3.03 -11.00 1.14
CA LEU A 148 1.57 -10.98 1.04
C LEU A 148 0.94 -9.86 1.88
N SER A 149 1.47 -9.56 3.07
CA SER A 149 0.99 -8.42 3.86
C SER A 149 1.15 -7.09 3.13
N TYR A 150 2.31 -6.85 2.50
CA TYR A 150 2.53 -5.65 1.69
C TYR A 150 1.61 -5.61 0.47
N GLY A 151 1.70 -6.63 -0.39
CA GLY A 151 1.02 -6.61 -1.67
C GLY A 151 -0.48 -6.78 -1.55
N GLY A 152 -0.93 -7.76 -0.78
CA GLY A 152 -2.34 -7.99 -0.52
C GLY A 152 -3.01 -6.79 0.17
N GLY A 153 -2.31 -6.17 1.13
CA GLY A 153 -2.77 -4.95 1.78
C GLY A 153 -2.87 -3.76 0.82
N MET A 154 -1.90 -3.57 -0.08
CA MET A 154 -1.97 -2.54 -1.13
C MET A 154 -3.16 -2.74 -2.07
N LEU A 155 -3.44 -3.98 -2.49
CA LEU A 155 -4.60 -4.28 -3.33
C LEU A 155 -5.91 -4.04 -2.59
N VAL A 156 -6.01 -4.41 -1.30
CA VAL A 156 -7.19 -4.11 -0.47
C VAL A 156 -7.39 -2.61 -0.30
N ALA A 157 -6.32 -1.84 -0.09
CA ALA A 157 -6.39 -0.38 0.01
C ALA A 157 -6.94 0.23 -1.29
N PHE A 158 -6.43 -0.20 -2.45
CA PHE A 158 -6.96 0.23 -3.75
C PHE A 158 -8.44 -0.12 -3.92
N LEU A 159 -8.85 -1.34 -3.55
CA LEU A 159 -10.25 -1.75 -3.60
C LEU A 159 -11.14 -0.91 -2.67
N CYS A 160 -10.65 -0.57 -1.47
CA CYS A 160 -11.36 0.34 -0.56
C CYS A 160 -11.52 1.74 -1.16
N ASP A 161 -10.49 2.27 -1.82
CA ASP A 161 -10.56 3.58 -2.48
C ASP A 161 -11.61 3.58 -3.61
N LEU A 162 -11.60 2.56 -4.47
CA LEU A 162 -12.61 2.42 -5.52
C LEU A 162 -14.03 2.30 -4.94
N GLU A 163 -14.20 1.53 -3.88
CA GLU A 163 -15.50 1.37 -3.22
C GLU A 163 -16.01 2.70 -2.67
N LEU A 164 -15.18 3.47 -1.96
CA LEU A 164 -15.55 4.77 -1.41
C LEU A 164 -15.90 5.78 -2.52
N ARG A 165 -15.09 5.83 -3.59
CA ARG A 165 -15.34 6.71 -4.75
C ARG A 165 -16.62 6.34 -5.48
N SER A 166 -16.87 5.06 -5.73
CA SER A 166 -18.09 4.60 -6.40
C SER A 166 -19.38 4.96 -5.64
N ARG A 167 -19.28 5.07 -4.31
CA ARG A 167 -20.38 5.50 -3.43
C ARG A 167 -20.46 7.02 -3.23
N GLY A 168 -19.61 7.80 -3.91
CA GLY A 168 -19.53 9.26 -3.73
C GLY A 168 -19.03 9.69 -2.34
N GLN A 169 -18.37 8.80 -1.59
CA GLN A 169 -17.87 9.08 -0.24
C GLN A 169 -16.49 9.76 -0.24
N GLY A 170 -15.93 9.99 -1.43
CA GLY A 170 -14.62 10.57 -1.63
C GLY A 170 -13.51 9.51 -1.58
N PRO A 171 -12.25 9.96 -1.56
CA PRO A 171 -11.11 9.06 -1.64
C PRO A 171 -10.70 8.48 -0.28
N LEU A 172 -9.97 7.35 -0.30
CA LEU A 172 -9.56 6.60 0.88
C LEU A 172 -8.83 7.47 1.91
N GLU A 173 -7.93 8.34 1.48
CA GLU A 173 -7.18 9.20 2.39
C GLU A 173 -8.06 10.18 3.15
N ARG A 174 -9.18 10.64 2.57
CA ARG A 174 -10.16 11.48 3.27
C ARG A 174 -10.97 10.66 4.27
N PHE A 175 -11.24 9.40 3.96
CA PHE A 175 -11.83 8.47 4.92
C PHE A 175 -10.89 8.22 6.09
N LEU A 176 -9.60 7.99 5.81
CA LEU A 176 -8.59 7.75 6.83
C LEU A 176 -8.39 8.98 7.74
N ASP A 177 -8.49 10.21 7.22
CA ASP A 177 -8.49 11.44 8.04
C ASP A 177 -9.63 11.47 9.09
N GLY A 178 -10.71 10.69 8.89
CA GLY A 178 -11.86 10.60 9.79
C GLY A 178 -11.79 9.43 10.79
N VAL A 179 -10.76 8.58 10.74
CA VAL A 179 -10.53 7.55 11.74
C VAL A 179 -10.19 8.25 13.06
N PRO A 180 -10.94 8.07 14.16
CA PRO A 180 -10.83 8.90 15.35
C PRO A 180 -9.41 8.99 15.91
N PRO A 181 -8.94 10.21 16.24
CA PRO A 181 -7.62 10.42 16.79
C PRO A 181 -7.32 9.58 18.03
N GLY A 182 -6.07 9.12 18.20
CA GLY A 182 -5.56 8.58 19.48
C GLY A 182 -5.96 7.15 19.84
N LYS A 183 -6.59 6.38 18.94
CA LYS A 183 -6.80 4.94 19.12
C LYS A 183 -6.10 4.15 18.00
N PRO A 184 -4.95 3.52 18.25
CA PRO A 184 -4.30 2.70 17.25
C PRO A 184 -5.24 1.56 16.84
N LEU A 185 -5.39 1.35 15.52
CA LEU A 185 -6.06 0.18 14.97
C LEU A 185 -5.12 -1.01 15.15
N THR A 186 -5.28 -1.72 16.25
CA THR A 186 -4.46 -2.89 16.60
C THR A 186 -5.11 -4.21 16.19
N ARG A 187 -6.40 -4.17 15.83
CA ARG A 187 -7.19 -5.34 15.41
C ARG A 187 -7.98 -5.09 14.13
N GLN A 188 -8.14 -6.13 13.31
CA GLN A 188 -8.94 -6.11 12.09
C GLN A 188 -10.40 -5.71 12.39
N ALA A 189 -10.95 -6.17 13.51
CA ALA A 189 -12.31 -5.85 13.92
C ALA A 189 -12.53 -4.34 14.11
N GLN A 190 -11.52 -3.61 14.62
CA GLN A 190 -11.60 -2.16 14.80
C GLN A 190 -11.64 -1.45 13.46
N TRP A 191 -10.82 -1.90 12.49
CA TRP A 191 -10.86 -1.39 11.13
C TRP A 191 -12.25 -1.59 10.49
N LEU A 192 -12.81 -2.80 10.61
CA LEU A 192 -14.14 -3.11 10.06
C LEU A 192 -15.26 -2.30 10.72
N GLU A 193 -15.14 -2.01 12.01
CA GLU A 193 -16.09 -1.15 12.72
C GLU A 193 -16.05 0.30 12.17
N VAL A 194 -14.85 0.87 12.00
CA VAL A 194 -14.70 2.22 11.45
C VAL A 194 -15.18 2.29 10.01
N TRP A 195 -14.86 1.28 9.20
CA TRP A 195 -15.39 1.13 7.86
C TRP A 195 -16.92 1.11 7.84
N ALA A 196 -17.53 0.21 8.63
CA ALA A 196 -18.98 0.05 8.68
C ALA A 196 -19.71 1.32 9.15
N ARG A 197 -19.13 2.07 10.08
CA ARG A 197 -19.69 3.37 10.54
C ARG A 197 -19.79 4.39 9.39
N LYS A 198 -18.88 4.35 8.42
CA LYS A 198 -18.91 5.25 7.26
C LYS A 198 -19.75 4.73 6.11
N THR A 199 -19.63 3.45 5.80
CA THR A 199 -20.19 2.86 4.58
C THR A 199 -21.56 2.21 4.82
N GLY A 200 -21.98 2.09 6.08
CA GLY A 200 -23.21 1.43 6.51
C GLY A 200 -23.09 -0.10 6.62
N SER A 201 -21.96 -0.70 6.25
CA SER A 201 -21.74 -2.15 6.28
C SER A 201 -20.25 -2.50 6.38
N PRO A 202 -19.86 -3.54 7.13
CA PRO A 202 -18.48 -4.06 7.09
C PRO A 202 -18.14 -4.71 5.74
N GLU A 203 -19.15 -5.06 4.94
CA GLU A 203 -18.98 -5.64 3.61
C GLU A 203 -18.84 -4.53 2.54
N PRO A 204 -18.08 -4.77 1.45
CA PRO A 204 -17.44 -6.06 1.09
C PRO A 204 -16.07 -6.30 1.74
N VAL A 205 -15.52 -5.33 2.49
CA VAL A 205 -14.15 -5.38 3.03
C VAL A 205 -13.93 -6.54 4.00
N ALA A 206 -14.91 -6.83 4.86
CA ALA A 206 -14.84 -7.96 5.78
C ALA A 206 -14.63 -9.29 5.04
N THR A 207 -15.31 -9.49 3.91
CA THR A 207 -15.10 -10.67 3.05
C THR A 207 -13.69 -10.71 2.49
N TRP A 208 -13.16 -9.60 1.98
CA TRP A 208 -11.81 -9.58 1.41
C TRP A 208 -10.73 -9.92 2.42
N LEU A 209 -10.90 -9.50 3.68
CA LEU A 209 -9.92 -9.74 4.74
C LEU A 209 -10.00 -11.15 5.33
N ARG A 210 -11.20 -11.73 5.43
CA ARG A 210 -11.39 -13.08 6.01
C ARG A 210 -11.22 -14.22 5.00
N ALA A 211 -11.48 -13.96 3.72
CA ALA A 211 -11.54 -15.02 2.72
C ALA A 211 -10.14 -15.47 2.33
N ARG A 212 -9.93 -16.79 2.32
CA ARG A 212 -8.80 -17.45 1.65
C ARG A 212 -9.11 -17.61 0.16
N ALA A 213 -9.59 -16.54 -0.46
CA ALA A 213 -10.04 -16.52 -1.84
C ALA A 213 -9.39 -15.34 -2.57
N PRO A 214 -9.33 -15.39 -3.92
CA PRO A 214 -8.83 -14.26 -4.67
C PRO A 214 -9.61 -12.97 -4.39
N LEU A 215 -8.89 -11.85 -4.28
CA LEU A 215 -9.50 -10.53 -4.20
C LEU A 215 -10.30 -10.23 -5.48
N PRO A 216 -11.43 -9.49 -5.42
CA PRO A 216 -12.25 -9.16 -6.60
C PRO A 216 -11.64 -8.00 -7.40
N PHE A 217 -10.34 -8.08 -7.68
CA PHE A 217 -9.56 -7.00 -8.29
C PHE A 217 -10.08 -6.64 -9.68
N GLU A 218 -10.24 -7.64 -10.54
CA GLU A 218 -10.65 -7.44 -11.93
C GLU A 218 -12.09 -6.93 -12.03
N GLU A 219 -13.00 -7.46 -11.21
CA GLU A 219 -14.39 -7.00 -11.16
C GLU A 219 -14.48 -5.54 -10.70
N ALA A 220 -13.78 -5.18 -9.62
CA ALA A 220 -13.77 -3.82 -9.11
C ALA A 220 -13.11 -2.84 -10.10
N LEU A 221 -12.01 -3.24 -10.73
CA LEU A 221 -11.35 -2.45 -11.77
C LEU A 221 -12.28 -2.20 -12.95
N THR A 222 -13.00 -3.22 -13.41
CA THR A 222 -13.95 -3.12 -14.52
C THR A 222 -15.09 -2.16 -14.18
N ARG A 223 -15.67 -2.27 -12.98
CA ARG A 223 -16.69 -1.32 -12.50
C ARG A 223 -16.16 0.12 -12.41
N ALA A 224 -14.88 0.28 -12.11
CA ALA A 224 -14.21 1.57 -12.07
C ALA A 224 -13.87 2.13 -13.46
N GLY A 225 -14.20 1.43 -14.55
CA GLY A 225 -13.92 1.83 -15.93
C GLY A 225 -12.49 1.55 -16.39
N GLY A 226 -11.80 0.62 -15.72
CA GLY A 226 -10.52 0.08 -16.17
C GLY A 226 -10.65 -1.29 -16.83
N THR A 227 -9.57 -1.75 -17.47
CA THR A 227 -9.45 -3.08 -18.04
C THR A 227 -8.17 -3.75 -17.53
N LEU A 228 -8.24 -5.06 -17.30
CA LEU A 228 -7.12 -5.89 -16.93
C LEU A 228 -6.77 -6.80 -18.12
N MET A 229 -5.54 -6.73 -18.61
CA MET A 229 -5.03 -7.67 -19.60
C MET A 229 -3.94 -8.52 -18.97
N GLU A 230 -4.13 -9.83 -18.98
CA GLU A 230 -3.07 -10.77 -18.65
C GLU A 230 -2.21 -11.01 -19.89
N LYS A 231 -0.92 -10.72 -19.78
CA LYS A 231 0.08 -11.01 -20.80
C LYS A 231 1.03 -12.08 -20.28
N GLU A 232 1.23 -13.10 -21.10
CA GLU A 232 2.26 -14.10 -20.83
C GLU A 232 3.58 -13.61 -21.43
N ARG A 233 4.57 -13.33 -20.58
CA ARG A 233 5.89 -12.95 -21.06
C ARG A 233 6.65 -14.22 -21.44
N ARG A 234 6.80 -14.47 -22.75
CA ARG A 234 7.53 -15.64 -23.26
C ARG A 234 9.04 -15.51 -22.99
N GLY A 235 9.65 -16.56 -22.43
CA GLY A 235 11.09 -16.62 -22.10
C GLY A 235 11.41 -17.73 -21.09
N HIS A 236 12.69 -17.84 -20.68
CA HIS A 236 13.18 -18.86 -19.73
C HIS A 236 12.61 -18.70 -18.30
N ASP A 237 11.99 -17.54 -18.02
CA ASP A 237 11.30 -17.19 -16.77
C ASP A 237 9.90 -16.67 -17.14
N ALA A 238 9.04 -17.57 -17.62
CA ALA A 238 7.68 -17.24 -18.04
C ALA A 238 6.88 -16.74 -16.83
N ARG A 239 6.64 -15.43 -16.77
CA ARG A 239 5.83 -14.79 -15.73
C ARG A 239 4.60 -14.15 -16.34
N ARG A 240 3.51 -14.20 -15.60
CA ARG A 240 2.27 -13.48 -15.91
C ARG A 240 2.48 -12.01 -15.57
N GLU A 241 2.26 -11.16 -16.56
CA GLU A 241 2.21 -9.71 -16.40
C GLU A 241 0.75 -9.26 -16.46
N TYR A 242 0.35 -8.38 -15.54
CA TYR A 242 -0.98 -7.79 -15.55
C TYR A 242 -0.87 -6.34 -15.97
N VAL A 243 -1.42 -6.02 -17.14
CA VAL A 243 -1.45 -4.66 -17.69
C VAL A 243 -2.81 -4.07 -17.41
N ILE A 244 -2.83 -2.95 -16.70
CA ILE A 244 -4.04 -2.21 -16.37
C ILE A 244 -4.14 -0.99 -17.29
N GLN A 245 -5.30 -0.79 -17.89
CA GLN A 245 -5.62 0.42 -18.64
C GLN A 245 -6.88 1.07 -18.09
N ALA A 246 -7.00 2.38 -18.25
CA ALA A 246 -8.13 3.16 -17.78
C ALA A 246 -8.38 4.34 -18.72
N ALA A 247 -9.64 4.69 -18.92
CA ALA A 247 -9.98 5.97 -19.53
C ALA A 247 -9.81 7.11 -18.51
N GLU A 248 -9.36 8.29 -18.94
CA GLU A 248 -9.20 9.45 -18.04
C GLU A 248 -10.52 9.91 -17.39
N GLN A 249 -11.65 9.62 -18.03
CA GLN A 249 -12.99 9.97 -17.53
C GLN A 249 -13.57 8.91 -16.57
N SER A 250 -12.81 7.86 -16.27
CA SER A 250 -13.23 6.78 -15.37
C SER A 250 -12.98 7.11 -13.90
N LEU A 251 -13.44 6.24 -12.99
CA LEU A 251 -13.12 6.37 -11.55
C LEU A 251 -11.60 6.35 -11.30
N LEU A 252 -10.83 5.70 -12.18
CA LEU A 252 -9.37 5.64 -12.08
C LEU A 252 -8.71 6.97 -12.47
N GLY A 253 -9.34 7.76 -13.35
CA GLY A 253 -8.89 9.12 -13.63
C GLY A 253 -9.08 10.06 -12.43
N GLU A 254 -10.02 9.75 -11.54
CA GLU A 254 -10.22 10.52 -10.30
C GLU A 254 -9.11 10.29 -9.28
N LEU A 255 -8.26 9.26 -9.43
CA LEU A 255 -7.11 9.04 -8.54
C LEU A 255 -6.15 10.23 -8.55
N MET A 256 -6.12 10.98 -9.66
CA MET A 256 -5.33 12.21 -9.80
C MET A 256 -5.95 13.41 -9.06
N ARG A 257 -7.20 13.31 -8.61
CA ARG A 257 -7.92 14.34 -7.85
C ARG A 257 -7.96 14.00 -6.37
#